data_AF-A0A087MIL3-F1
#
_entry.id   AF-A0A087MIL3-F1
#
_cell.length_a   1.000
_cell.length_b   1.000
_cell.length_c   1.000
_cell.angle_alpha   90.00
_cell.angle_beta   90.00
_cell.angle_gamma   90.00
#
_symmetry.space_group_name_H-M   'P 1'
#
loop_
_entity.id
_entity.type
_entity.pdbx_description
1 polymer ?
#
loop_
_entity_poly.entity_id
_entity_poly.type
_entity_poly.pdbx_seq_one_letter_code
_entity_poly.pdbx_strand_id
1 'polypeptide(L)'
;MGRLLDGLQAESEEAAAANPANVGSSSSASSQIREIREVQEVENQLRRQRLLALAASEGLAAALVYGQPEAELSLCDQLPEGGVRAYLRALDASNRIGSGLVPSGWSHRLDCAHCGPVWWHRGGSVLACPWCARHRAGKAFPRPIVTCRPCRHAKPDHINPYGGVGRCALEGARIHWPDQRHVCAEHKVGEMSDA
;
A
#
# COMPACT_ATOMS: atom_id res chain seq x y z
N MET A 1 18.52 23.56 -2.90
CA MET A 1 18.97 22.33 -3.57
C MET A 1 18.62 22.42 -5.05
N GLY A 2 19.43 23.11 -5.87
CA GLY A 2 19.05 23.42 -7.26
C GLY A 2 20.21 23.91 -8.12
N ARG A 3 21.43 23.40 -7.90
CA ARG A 3 22.65 23.78 -8.66
C ARG A 3 23.47 22.60 -9.16
N LEU A 4 22.92 21.38 -9.12
CA LEU A 4 23.63 20.15 -9.47
C LEU A 4 23.20 19.53 -10.82
N LEU A 5 22.23 20.15 -11.52
CA LEU A 5 21.72 19.63 -12.80
C LEU A 5 22.22 20.41 -14.04
N ASP A 6 22.82 21.59 -13.86
CA ASP A 6 23.28 22.41 -15.00
C ASP A 6 24.62 21.93 -15.59
N GLY A 7 25.32 20.99 -14.94
CA GLY A 7 26.63 20.51 -15.36
C GLY A 7 26.64 19.35 -16.37
N LEU A 8 25.50 18.67 -16.58
CA LEU A 8 25.44 17.46 -17.42
C LEU A 8 24.99 17.72 -18.86
N GLN A 9 24.61 18.95 -19.21
CA GLN A 9 24.20 19.29 -20.59
C GLN A 9 25.36 19.78 -21.47
N ALA A 10 26.51 20.15 -20.90
CA ALA A 10 27.61 20.75 -21.67
C ALA A 10 28.58 19.74 -22.33
N GLU A 11 28.54 18.44 -21.97
CA GLU A 11 29.45 17.43 -22.54
C GLU A 11 28.84 16.64 -23.70
N SER A 12 27.62 16.95 -24.13
CA SER A 12 26.91 16.17 -25.15
C SER A 12 26.96 16.77 -26.57
N GLU A 13 27.65 17.90 -26.78
CA GLU A 13 27.67 18.61 -28.07
C GLU A 13 28.87 18.28 -28.98
N GLU A 14 29.86 17.48 -28.55
CA GLU A 14 31.17 17.40 -29.25
C GLU A 14 31.48 16.09 -29.99
N ALA A 15 30.48 15.29 -30.39
CA ALA A 15 30.71 14.06 -31.17
C ALA A 15 29.72 13.81 -32.32
N ALA A 16 29.40 14.84 -33.10
CA ALA A 16 28.69 14.71 -34.37
C ALA A 16 29.66 14.43 -35.54
N ALA A 17 30.36 13.30 -35.51
CA ALA A 17 31.10 12.81 -36.67
C ALA A 17 30.11 12.11 -37.63
N ALA A 18 29.92 12.70 -38.80
CA ALA A 18 29.02 12.24 -39.85
C ALA A 18 29.39 10.83 -40.35
N ASN A 19 28.54 9.85 -40.02
CA ASN A 19 28.67 8.48 -40.53
C ASN A 19 27.89 8.37 -41.86
N PRO A 20 28.52 8.04 -42.99
CA PRO A 20 27.86 8.02 -44.29
C PRO A 20 26.87 6.86 -44.42
N ALA A 21 25.60 7.23 -44.55
CA ALA A 21 24.56 6.62 -45.37
C ALA A 21 24.66 5.10 -45.67
N ASN A 22 24.26 4.26 -44.72
CA ASN A 22 23.84 2.88 -45.00
C ASN A 22 22.32 2.85 -45.30
N VAL A 23 21.94 3.12 -46.55
CA VAL A 23 20.52 3.28 -46.98
C VAL A 23 19.92 1.94 -47.48
N GLY A 24 20.64 0.82 -47.39
CA GLY A 24 20.28 -0.43 -48.09
C GLY A 24 19.47 -1.49 -47.33
N SER A 25 19.15 -1.33 -46.03
CA SER A 25 18.63 -2.47 -45.22
C SER A 25 17.38 -2.20 -44.38
N SER A 26 16.62 -1.14 -44.67
CA SER A 26 15.48 -0.68 -43.86
C SER A 26 14.27 -1.64 -43.82
N SER A 27 14.02 -2.41 -44.90
CA SER A 27 12.84 -3.28 -45.00
C SER A 27 12.92 -4.53 -44.13
N SER A 28 14.09 -5.15 -44.02
CA SER A 28 14.27 -6.37 -43.22
C SER A 28 14.19 -6.10 -41.72
N ALA A 29 14.74 -4.98 -41.25
CA ALA A 29 14.70 -4.60 -39.84
C ALA A 29 13.27 -4.28 -39.37
N SER A 30 12.47 -3.64 -40.22
CA SER A 30 11.08 -3.30 -39.91
C SER A 30 10.18 -4.54 -39.74
N SER A 31 10.41 -5.57 -40.56
CA SER A 31 9.69 -6.85 -40.46
C SER A 31 10.01 -7.58 -39.15
N GLN A 32 11.29 -7.60 -38.76
CA GLN A 32 11.74 -8.26 -37.53
C GLN A 32 11.18 -7.59 -36.26
N ILE A 33 11.16 -6.24 -36.22
CA ILE A 33 10.59 -5.50 -35.07
C ILE A 33 9.09 -5.82 -34.90
N ARG A 34 8.36 -5.94 -36.02
CA ARG A 34 6.93 -6.28 -35.98
C ARG A 34 6.71 -7.69 -35.42
N GLU A 35 7.46 -8.67 -35.90
CA GLU A 35 7.36 -10.06 -35.46
C GLU A 35 7.68 -10.20 -33.96
N ILE A 36 8.74 -9.54 -33.47
CA ILE A 36 9.10 -9.54 -32.04
C ILE A 36 7.96 -8.96 -31.19
N ARG A 37 7.33 -7.87 -31.64
CA ARG A 37 6.21 -7.25 -30.93
C ARG A 37 4.98 -8.15 -30.88
N GLU A 38 4.66 -8.83 -31.97
CA GLU A 38 3.53 -9.76 -32.04
C GLU A 38 3.74 -10.94 -31.08
N VAL A 39 4.95 -11.51 -31.01
CA VAL A 39 5.31 -12.56 -30.05
C VAL A 39 5.16 -12.07 -28.61
N GLN A 40 5.71 -10.90 -28.30
CA GLN A 40 5.60 -10.30 -26.96
C GLN A 40 4.14 -10.08 -26.55
N GLU A 41 3.29 -9.63 -27.48
CA GLU A 41 1.88 -9.41 -27.19
C GLU A 41 1.14 -10.71 -26.87
N VAL A 42 1.41 -11.79 -27.61
CA VAL A 42 0.86 -13.12 -27.31
C VAL A 42 1.33 -13.64 -25.96
N GLU A 43 2.62 -13.52 -25.64
CA GLU A 43 3.17 -13.91 -24.34
C GLU A 43 2.53 -13.13 -23.19
N ASN A 44 2.34 -11.82 -23.37
CA ASN A 44 1.66 -10.95 -22.41
C ASN A 44 0.20 -11.34 -22.20
N GLN A 45 -0.51 -11.70 -23.27
CA GLN A 45 -1.88 -12.18 -23.19
C GLN A 45 -1.97 -13.50 -22.42
N LEU A 46 -1.09 -14.46 -22.71
CA LEU A 46 -1.02 -15.74 -22.00
C LEU A 46 -0.71 -15.54 -20.51
N ARG A 47 0.24 -14.65 -20.19
CA ARG A 47 0.57 -14.29 -18.81
C ARG A 47 -0.63 -13.69 -18.08
N ARG A 48 -1.34 -12.75 -18.70
CA ARG A 48 -2.57 -12.16 -18.13
C ARG A 48 -3.64 -13.21 -17.91
N GLN A 49 -3.88 -14.12 -18.86
CA GLN A 49 -4.84 -15.20 -18.73
C GLN A 49 -4.51 -16.11 -17.54
N ARG A 50 -3.24 -16.51 -17.37
CA ARG A 50 -2.79 -17.31 -16.22
C ARG A 50 -3.07 -16.59 -14.89
N LEU A 51 -2.74 -15.30 -14.80
CA LEU A 51 -2.97 -14.51 -13.59
C LEU A 51 -4.46 -14.31 -13.28
N LEU A 52 -5.29 -14.14 -14.31
CA LEU A 52 -6.74 -14.06 -14.17
C LEU A 52 -7.33 -15.36 -13.63
N ALA A 53 -6.85 -16.52 -14.11
CA ALA A 53 -7.28 -17.82 -13.60
C ALA A 53 -6.92 -18.00 -12.11
N LEU A 54 -5.69 -17.61 -11.72
CA LEU A 54 -5.27 -17.63 -10.32
C LEU A 54 -6.10 -16.67 -9.46
N ALA A 55 -6.31 -15.44 -9.91
CA ALA A 55 -7.14 -14.46 -9.21
C ALA A 55 -8.57 -14.97 -8.99
N ALA A 56 -9.19 -15.54 -10.02
CA ALA A 56 -10.53 -16.13 -9.93
C ALA A 56 -10.58 -17.27 -8.90
N SER A 57 -9.56 -18.14 -8.86
CA SER A 57 -9.50 -19.23 -7.88
C SER A 57 -9.35 -18.76 -6.43
N GLU A 58 -8.85 -17.53 -6.22
CA GLU A 58 -8.73 -16.89 -4.90
C GLU A 58 -9.95 -15.99 -4.58
N GLY A 59 -10.96 -15.92 -5.47
CA GLY A 59 -12.12 -15.03 -5.33
C GLY A 59 -11.78 -13.54 -5.47
N LEU A 60 -10.69 -13.21 -6.17
CA LEU A 60 -10.21 -11.84 -6.36
C LEU A 60 -10.74 -11.22 -7.66
N ALA A 61 -10.87 -9.89 -7.68
CA ALA A 61 -11.40 -9.18 -8.83
C ALA A 61 -10.42 -9.15 -10.02
N ALA A 62 -10.92 -9.40 -11.23
CA ALA A 62 -10.12 -9.36 -12.47
C ALA A 62 -9.45 -7.99 -12.72
N ALA A 63 -10.07 -6.90 -12.25
CA ALA A 63 -9.52 -5.55 -12.35
C ALA A 63 -8.12 -5.41 -11.70
N LEU A 64 -7.79 -6.26 -10.72
CA LEU A 64 -6.45 -6.29 -10.12
C LEU A 64 -5.36 -6.61 -11.13
N VAL A 65 -5.62 -7.54 -12.05
CA VAL A 65 -4.66 -8.00 -13.06
C VAL A 65 -4.60 -7.02 -14.23
N TYR A 66 -5.76 -6.51 -14.68
CA TYR A 66 -5.81 -5.56 -15.79
C TYR A 66 -5.13 -4.23 -15.47
N GLY A 67 -5.19 -3.77 -14.21
CA GLY A 67 -4.53 -2.54 -13.78
C GLY A 67 -3.00 -2.60 -13.65
N GLN A 68 -2.38 -3.79 -13.78
CA GLN A 68 -0.94 -3.92 -13.61
C GLN A 68 -0.15 -3.55 -14.88
N PRO A 69 0.96 -2.80 -14.72
CA PRO A 69 1.95 -2.61 -15.77
C PRO A 69 2.54 -3.95 -16.22
N GLU A 70 2.88 -4.05 -17.49
CA GLU A 70 3.47 -5.26 -18.06
C GLU A 70 4.77 -5.68 -17.36
N ALA A 71 5.63 -4.72 -17.00
CA ALA A 71 6.86 -4.98 -16.26
C ALA A 71 6.62 -5.71 -14.93
N GLU A 72 5.55 -5.35 -14.20
CA GLU A 72 5.17 -6.00 -12.95
C GLU A 72 4.64 -7.42 -13.19
N LEU A 73 3.90 -7.63 -14.28
CA LEU A 73 3.41 -8.95 -14.64
C LEU A 73 4.57 -9.89 -14.95
N SER A 74 5.58 -9.45 -15.69
CA SER A 74 6.74 -10.27 -16.05
C SER A 74 7.54 -10.76 -14.84
N LEU A 75 7.54 -10.03 -13.72
CA LEU A 75 8.16 -10.50 -12.48
C LEU A 75 7.45 -11.75 -11.91
N CYS A 76 6.17 -11.95 -12.21
CA CYS A 76 5.42 -13.12 -11.74
C CYS A 76 5.88 -14.42 -12.39
N ASP A 77 6.54 -14.39 -13.55
CA ASP A 77 7.04 -15.60 -14.23
C ASP A 77 8.18 -16.25 -13.43
N GLN A 78 8.89 -15.47 -12.62
CA GLN A 78 9.99 -15.94 -11.78
C GLN A 78 9.51 -16.48 -10.43
N LEU A 79 8.23 -16.33 -10.10
CA LEU A 79 7.68 -16.74 -8.82
C LEU A 79 7.02 -18.12 -8.93
N PRO A 80 7.17 -18.99 -7.92
CA PRO A 80 6.34 -20.17 -7.82
C PRO A 80 4.86 -19.77 -7.67
N GLU A 81 3.93 -20.65 -8.04
CA GLU A 81 2.49 -20.33 -8.02
C GLU A 81 2.01 -19.79 -6.67
N GLY A 82 2.48 -20.37 -5.56
CA GLY A 82 2.16 -19.87 -4.21
C GLY A 82 2.63 -18.42 -3.97
N GLY A 83 3.76 -18.03 -4.57
CA GLY A 83 4.26 -16.66 -4.55
C GLY A 83 3.37 -15.72 -5.36
N VAL A 84 2.92 -16.14 -6.53
CA VAL A 84 1.98 -15.37 -7.37
C VAL A 84 0.64 -15.17 -6.64
N ARG A 85 0.10 -16.21 -5.99
CA ARG A 85 -1.12 -16.09 -5.18
C ARG A 85 -0.95 -15.12 -4.01
N ALA A 86 0.19 -15.20 -3.31
CA ALA A 86 0.51 -14.27 -2.22
C ALA A 86 0.60 -12.82 -2.72
N TYR A 87 1.22 -12.61 -3.88
CA TYR A 87 1.30 -11.30 -4.54
C TYR A 87 -0.09 -10.74 -4.89
N LEU A 88 -0.97 -11.54 -5.51
CA LEU A 88 -2.33 -11.12 -5.84
C LEU A 88 -3.15 -10.74 -4.59
N ARG A 89 -3.03 -11.49 -3.49
CA ARG A 89 -3.68 -11.15 -2.21
C ARG A 89 -3.11 -9.85 -1.61
N ALA A 90 -1.81 -9.61 -1.75
CA ALA A 90 -1.18 -8.37 -1.31
C ALA A 90 -1.64 -7.15 -2.13
N LEU A 91 -1.82 -7.31 -3.45
CA LEU A 91 -2.40 -6.27 -4.31
C LEU A 91 -3.84 -5.95 -3.92
N ASP A 92 -4.69 -6.96 -3.72
CA ASP A 92 -6.07 -6.76 -3.26
C ASP A 92 -6.12 -6.03 -1.91
N ALA A 93 -5.34 -6.49 -0.94
CA ALA A 93 -5.24 -5.87 0.37
C ALA A 93 -4.80 -4.41 0.26
N SER A 94 -3.81 -4.11 -0.59
CA SER A 94 -3.32 -2.75 -0.81
C SER A 94 -4.38 -1.84 -1.42
N ASN A 95 -5.13 -2.33 -2.41
CA ASN A 95 -6.23 -1.59 -3.02
C ASN A 95 -7.36 -1.32 -2.03
N ARG A 96 -7.78 -2.34 -1.27
CA ARG A 96 -8.79 -2.19 -0.22
C ARG A 96 -8.37 -1.20 0.85
N ILE A 97 -7.14 -1.31 1.36
CA ILE A 97 -6.57 -0.33 2.29
C ILE A 97 -6.63 1.06 1.65
N GLY A 98 -6.14 1.20 0.42
CA GLY A 98 -6.16 2.43 -0.37
C GLY A 98 -7.56 3.04 -0.54
N SER A 99 -8.61 2.23 -0.51
CA SER A 99 -10.03 2.66 -0.54
C SER A 99 -10.66 2.85 0.84
N GLY A 100 -9.97 2.55 1.94
CA GLY A 100 -10.54 2.61 3.28
C GLY A 100 -11.41 1.40 3.63
N LEU A 101 -11.15 0.24 3.03
CA LEU A 101 -11.87 -1.02 3.27
C LEU A 101 -10.93 -2.03 3.93
N VAL A 102 -11.43 -2.77 4.92
CA VAL A 102 -10.66 -3.85 5.56
C VAL A 102 -10.38 -4.95 4.53
N PRO A 103 -9.12 -5.38 4.31
CA PRO A 103 -8.83 -6.55 3.48
C PRO A 103 -9.60 -7.80 3.90
N SER A 104 -9.94 -8.66 2.95
CA SER A 104 -10.68 -9.89 3.25
C SER A 104 -9.89 -10.79 4.20
N GLY A 105 -10.60 -11.37 5.18
CA GLY A 105 -9.98 -12.22 6.22
C GLY A 105 -9.23 -11.47 7.33
N TRP A 106 -9.12 -10.14 7.27
CA TRP A 106 -8.52 -9.37 8.36
C TRP A 106 -9.56 -9.12 9.45
N SER A 107 -9.48 -9.92 10.51
CA SER A 107 -10.40 -9.89 11.65
C SER A 107 -9.69 -9.73 12.99
N HIS A 108 -8.36 -9.66 13.00
CA HIS A 108 -7.60 -9.53 14.23
C HIS A 108 -7.29 -8.07 14.54
N ARG A 109 -7.36 -7.71 15.81
CA ARG A 109 -6.87 -6.43 16.30
C ARG A 109 -5.35 -6.46 16.39
N LEU A 110 -4.71 -5.43 15.83
CA LEU A 110 -3.28 -5.14 15.94
C LEU A 110 -3.11 -3.75 16.54
N ASP A 111 -2.19 -3.59 17.49
CA ASP A 111 -1.87 -2.29 18.07
C ASP A 111 -0.69 -1.63 17.35
N CYS A 112 -0.95 -0.54 16.63
CA CYS A 112 0.07 0.24 15.94
C CYS A 112 0.50 1.46 16.78
N ALA A 113 1.81 1.71 16.90
CA ALA A 113 2.32 2.85 17.67
C ALA A 113 1.84 4.23 17.16
N HIS A 114 1.48 4.34 15.89
CA HIS A 114 1.02 5.60 15.28
C HIS A 114 -0.50 5.70 15.10
N CYS A 115 -1.14 4.59 14.73
CA CYS A 115 -2.57 4.59 14.48
C CYS A 115 -3.38 4.16 15.71
N GLY A 116 -2.79 3.47 16.68
CA GLY A 116 -3.52 2.72 17.70
C GLY A 116 -4.08 1.40 17.14
N PRO A 117 -5.21 0.91 17.66
CA PRO A 117 -5.85 -0.33 17.22
C PRO A 117 -6.31 -0.27 15.76
N VAL A 118 -5.96 -1.29 14.98
CA VAL A 118 -6.33 -1.47 13.57
C VAL A 118 -6.69 -2.92 13.26
N TRP A 119 -7.44 -3.14 12.18
CA TRP A 119 -7.69 -4.49 11.65
C TRP A 119 -6.46 -5.03 10.90
N TRP A 120 -6.14 -6.30 11.14
CA TRP A 120 -5.00 -7.02 10.57
C TRP A 120 -5.31 -8.51 10.36
N HIS A 121 -4.43 -9.22 9.63
CA HIS A 121 -4.53 -10.67 9.43
C HIS A 121 -4.05 -11.49 10.64
N ARG A 122 -3.39 -10.86 11.61
CA ARG A 122 -2.88 -11.48 12.85
C ARG A 122 -2.85 -10.46 14.00
N GLY A 123 -2.92 -10.94 15.24
CA GLY A 123 -2.78 -10.07 16.41
C GLY A 123 -1.34 -9.60 16.64
N GLY A 124 -1.15 -8.72 17.63
CA GLY A 124 0.15 -8.26 18.12
C GLY A 124 0.33 -6.74 18.07
N SER A 125 1.60 -6.31 18.09
CA SER A 125 1.96 -4.89 18.09
C SER A 125 2.98 -4.58 17.01
N VAL A 126 2.87 -3.42 16.38
CA VAL A 126 3.80 -2.95 15.34
C VAL A 126 4.13 -1.47 15.50
N LEU A 127 5.33 -1.08 15.03
CA LEU A 127 5.73 0.32 14.92
C LEU A 127 4.84 1.07 13.92
N ALA A 128 4.63 0.51 12.73
CA ALA A 128 3.79 1.08 11.68
C ALA A 128 2.88 0.00 11.07
N CYS A 129 1.65 0.39 10.75
CA CYS A 129 0.71 -0.43 9.99
C CYS A 129 0.44 0.20 8.61
N PRO A 130 -0.07 -0.55 7.63
CA PRO A 130 -0.47 -0.02 6.32
C PRO A 130 -1.48 1.12 6.36
N TRP A 131 -2.29 1.20 7.43
CA TRP A 131 -3.22 2.31 7.62
C TRP A 131 -2.52 3.64 7.95
N CYS A 132 -1.25 3.63 8.37
CA CYS A 132 -0.50 4.83 8.72
C CYS A 132 -0.44 5.85 7.59
N ALA A 133 -0.31 5.41 6.33
CA ALA A 133 -0.29 6.32 5.19
C ALA A 133 -1.63 7.07 5.04
N ARG A 134 -2.76 6.39 5.23
CA ARG A 134 -4.10 7.01 5.21
C ARG A 134 -4.32 7.94 6.38
N HIS A 135 -3.93 7.51 7.58
CA HIS A 135 -4.01 8.31 8.79
C HIS A 135 -3.25 9.63 8.63
N ARG A 136 -2.01 9.58 8.13
CA ARG A 136 -1.19 10.77 7.85
C ARG A 136 -1.84 11.69 6.81
N ALA A 137 -2.55 11.11 5.83
CA ALA A 137 -3.30 11.85 4.83
C ALA A 137 -4.66 12.39 5.34
N GLY A 138 -4.99 12.23 6.63
CA GLY A 138 -6.26 12.67 7.20
C GLY A 138 -7.47 11.90 6.68
N LYS A 139 -7.27 10.72 6.07
CA LYS A 139 -8.35 9.93 5.48
C LYS A 139 -8.91 8.93 6.50
N ALA A 140 -10.23 8.82 6.56
CA ALA A 140 -10.91 7.82 7.37
C ALA A 140 -10.51 6.38 6.96
N PHE A 141 -10.47 5.49 7.95
CA PHE A 141 -10.26 4.06 7.75
C PHE A 141 -10.93 3.26 8.88
N PRO A 142 -11.31 2.00 8.60
CA PRO A 142 -12.01 1.14 9.55
C PRO A 142 -11.10 0.79 10.73
N ARG A 143 -11.67 0.81 11.92
CA ARG A 143 -10.98 0.49 13.17
C ARG A 143 -11.78 -0.55 13.95
N PRO A 144 -11.12 -1.41 14.74
CA PRO A 144 -11.78 -2.11 15.82
C PRO A 144 -12.42 -1.09 16.76
N ILE A 145 -13.65 -1.36 17.19
CA ILE A 145 -14.28 -0.56 18.24
C ILE A 145 -13.54 -0.86 19.53
N VAL A 146 -12.98 0.17 20.15
CA VAL A 146 -12.30 0.05 21.43
C VAL A 146 -12.96 1.00 22.42
N THR A 147 -13.38 0.51 23.58
CA THR A 147 -14.05 1.36 24.56
C THR A 147 -12.98 2.08 25.38
N CYS A 148 -12.68 3.35 25.06
CA CYS A 148 -11.93 4.19 25.99
C CYS A 148 -12.63 4.13 27.35
N ARG A 149 -11.91 3.75 28.40
CA ARG A 149 -12.34 3.96 29.79
C ARG A 149 -12.80 5.42 29.95
N PRO A 150 -13.69 5.75 30.91
CA PRO A 150 -14.40 7.03 31.00
C PRO A 150 -13.49 8.21 31.42
N CYS A 151 -12.43 8.48 30.66
CA CYS A 151 -11.58 9.63 30.85
C CYS A 151 -12.33 10.88 30.40
N ARG A 152 -12.62 11.78 31.35
CA ARG A 152 -13.27 13.08 31.09
C ARG A 152 -12.50 13.99 30.13
N HIS A 153 -11.20 13.74 29.94
CA HIS A 153 -10.33 14.50 29.03
C HIS A 153 -10.17 13.86 27.66
N ALA A 154 -10.82 12.71 27.39
CA ALA A 154 -10.75 12.07 26.10
C ALA A 154 -11.47 12.92 25.04
N LYS A 155 -10.73 13.36 24.03
CA LYS A 155 -11.27 13.97 22.81
C LYS A 155 -11.25 12.92 21.71
N PRO A 156 -12.39 12.55 21.12
CA PRO A 156 -12.44 11.59 20.03
C PRO A 156 -11.53 11.99 18.85
N ASP A 157 -10.98 11.01 18.15
CA ASP A 157 -10.25 11.25 16.92
C ASP A 157 -11.17 11.83 15.84
N HIS A 158 -10.84 13.02 15.33
CA HIS A 158 -11.59 13.66 14.25
C HIS A 158 -11.67 12.83 12.95
N ILE A 159 -10.70 11.95 12.68
CA ILE A 159 -10.69 11.09 11.49
C ILE A 159 -11.69 9.92 11.66
N ASN A 160 -11.85 9.41 12.88
CA ASN A 160 -12.74 8.31 13.18
C ASN A 160 -13.36 8.45 14.59
N PRO A 161 -14.35 9.35 14.77
CA PRO A 161 -14.88 9.70 16.09
C PRO A 161 -15.58 8.53 16.78
N TYR A 162 -16.08 7.56 16.03
CA TYR A 162 -16.77 6.36 16.55
C TYR A 162 -15.85 5.18 16.78
N GLY A 163 -14.58 5.25 16.38
CA GLY A 163 -13.61 4.18 16.58
C GLY A 163 -13.17 4.01 18.04
N GLY A 164 -13.60 4.90 18.94
CA GLY A 164 -13.26 4.86 20.35
C GLY A 164 -11.78 5.12 20.64
N VAL A 165 -11.08 5.74 19.68
CA VAL A 165 -9.70 6.22 19.81
C VAL A 165 -9.74 7.75 19.90
N GLY A 166 -8.82 8.34 20.66
CA GLY A 166 -8.82 9.78 20.86
C GLY A 166 -7.47 10.33 21.32
N ARG A 167 -7.46 11.62 21.65
CA ARG A 167 -6.32 12.29 22.29
C ARG A 167 -6.71 12.74 23.68
N CYS A 168 -5.72 12.88 24.55
CA CYS A 168 -5.93 13.52 25.84
C CYS A 168 -5.95 15.04 25.63
N ALA A 169 -6.99 15.73 26.10
CA ALA A 169 -7.08 17.18 26.01
C ALA A 169 -5.95 17.91 26.75
N LEU A 170 -5.29 17.27 27.72
CA LEU A 170 -4.27 17.88 28.59
C LEU A 170 -2.84 17.69 28.10
N GLU A 171 -2.50 16.59 27.42
CA GLU A 171 -1.11 16.25 27.06
C GLU A 171 -0.80 16.35 25.55
N GLY A 172 -1.72 16.91 24.76
CA GLY A 172 -1.46 17.27 23.37
C GLY A 172 -1.45 16.08 22.39
N ALA A 173 -0.62 16.18 21.35
CA ALA A 173 -0.80 15.53 20.04
C ALA A 173 -0.73 13.98 19.99
N ARG A 174 -0.43 13.30 21.10
CA ARG A 174 -0.34 11.83 21.11
C ARG A 174 -1.75 11.22 21.11
N ILE A 175 -1.92 10.19 20.28
CA ILE A 175 -3.13 9.39 20.23
C ILE A 175 -3.03 8.35 21.34
N HIS A 176 -4.05 8.26 22.18
CA HIS A 176 -4.18 7.27 23.25
C HIS A 176 -5.31 6.30 22.90
N TRP A 177 -5.18 5.06 23.32
CA TRP A 177 -6.17 4.00 23.10
C TRP A 177 -6.35 3.15 24.37
N PRO A 178 -7.46 2.38 24.48
CA PRO A 178 -8.01 1.98 25.78
C PRO A 178 -7.15 1.07 26.65
N ASP A 179 -6.15 0.41 26.07
CA ASP A 179 -5.22 -0.47 26.79
C ASP A 179 -3.84 0.17 26.99
N GLN A 180 -3.60 1.33 26.39
CA GLN A 180 -2.41 2.11 26.71
C GLN A 180 -2.65 2.80 28.05
N ARG A 181 -2.01 2.31 29.11
CA ARG A 181 -1.99 3.00 30.39
C ARG A 181 -1.45 4.41 30.16
N HIS A 182 -2.33 5.39 30.29
CA HIS A 182 -2.00 6.81 30.22
C HIS A 182 -2.53 7.48 31.47
N VAL A 183 -1.60 8.04 32.25
CA VAL A 183 -1.90 8.86 33.40
C VAL A 183 -1.66 10.29 32.95
N CYS A 184 -2.72 11.04 32.66
CA CYS A 184 -2.59 12.48 32.48
C CYS A 184 -2.29 13.15 33.83
N ALA A 185 -1.74 14.37 33.82
CA ALA A 185 -1.46 15.13 35.04
C ALA A 185 -2.67 15.24 36.02
N GLU A 186 -3.90 15.16 35.50
CA GLU A 186 -5.14 15.17 36.29
C GLU A 186 -5.86 13.82 36.36
N HIS A 187 -5.21 12.73 35.96
CA HIS A 187 -5.80 11.38 36.01
C HIS A 187 -5.97 10.96 37.47
N LYS A 188 -7.14 11.27 38.05
CA LYS A 188 -7.61 10.62 39.25
C LYS A 188 -7.93 9.18 38.87
N VAL A 189 -7.18 8.23 39.41
CA VAL A 189 -7.59 6.82 39.38
C VAL A 189 -8.93 6.81 40.10
N GLY A 190 -10.02 6.78 39.34
CA GLY A 190 -11.33 6.54 39.92
C GLY A 190 -11.22 5.21 40.64
N GLU A 191 -11.48 5.22 41.95
CA GLU A 191 -11.70 4.02 42.74
C GLU A 191 -12.65 3.14 41.93
N MET A 192 -12.10 2.10 41.30
CA MET A 192 -12.93 1.03 40.74
C MET A 192 -13.51 0.36 41.96
N SER A 193 -14.72 0.77 42.33
CA SER A 193 -15.54 -0.02 43.23
C SER A 193 -15.70 -1.38 42.57
N ASP A 194 -15.04 -2.39 43.12
CA ASP A 194 -15.22 -3.78 42.73
C ASP A 194 -16.69 -4.15 42.96
N ALA A 195 -17.41 -4.38 41.86
CA ALA A 195 -18.78 -4.87 41.84
C ALA A 195 -18.89 -5.98 40.79
#